data_AF-A0A3D2KI87-F1
#
_entry.id   AF-A0A3D2KI87-F1
#
_cell.length_a   1.000
_cell.length_b   1.000
_cell.length_c   1.000
_cell.angle_alpha   90.00
_cell.angle_beta   90.00
_cell.angle_gamma   90.00
#
_symmetry.space_group_name_H-M   'P 1'
#
loop_
_entity.id
_entity.type
_entity.pdbx_description
1 polymer ?
#
loop_
_entity_poly.entity_id
_entity_poly.type
_entity_poly.pdbx_seq_one_letter_code
_entity_poly.pdbx_strand_id
1 'polypeptide(L)' 'MAKMGRPPVEEAREERVNLRLTKAEYERLKAYASKYNTTMTKVILKRLEDIISEK' A
#
# COMPACT_ATOMS: atom_id res chain seq x y z
N MET A 1 -0.61 -21.99 -30.59
CA MET A 1 -1.21 -21.79 -29.26
C MET A 1 -0.28 -20.89 -28.45
N ALA A 2 -0.55 -19.59 -28.42
CA ALA A 2 0.27 -18.65 -27.64
C ALA A 2 0.03 -18.93 -26.15
N LYS A 3 1.10 -19.15 -25.40
CA LYS A 3 1.05 -19.23 -23.94
C LYS A 3 0.70 -17.84 -23.42
N MET A 4 -0.61 -17.56 -23.32
CA MET A 4 -1.09 -16.28 -22.82
C MET A 4 -0.68 -16.20 -21.34
N GLY A 5 0.33 -15.38 -21.06
CA GLY A 5 0.75 -15.05 -19.71
C GLY A 5 -0.31 -14.24 -18.99
N ARG A 6 0.01 -13.73 -17.80
CA ARG A 6 -0.89 -12.90 -17.01
C ARG A 6 -1.40 -11.73 -17.89
N PRO A 7 -2.72 -11.53 -18.01
CA PRO A 7 -3.25 -10.43 -18.83
C PRO A 7 -2.63 -9.11 -18.37
N PRO A 8 -2.28 -8.21 -19.31
CA PRO A 8 -1.74 -6.91 -18.96
C PRO A 8 -2.77 -6.16 -18.12
N VAL A 9 -2.37 -5.77 -16.92
CA VAL A 9 -3.17 -4.90 -16.06
C VAL A 9 -2.91 -3.47 -16.52
N GLU A 10 -3.95 -2.73 -16.91
CA GLU A 10 -3.83 -1.36 -17.44
C GLU A 10 -3.10 -0.40 -16.49
N GLU A 11 -3.23 -0.59 -15.17
CA GLU A 11 -2.53 0.18 -14.15
C GLU A 11 -1.78 -0.75 -13.18
N ALA A 12 -0.71 -1.36 -13.67
CA ALA A 12 0.15 -2.17 -12.83
C ALA A 12 0.89 -1.29 -11.80
N ARG A 13 0.81 -1.65 -10.51
CA ARG A 13 1.61 -1.02 -9.45
C ARG A 13 3.05 -1.55 -9.51
N GLU A 14 3.82 -1.03 -10.46
CA GLU A 14 5.20 -1.47 -10.73
C GLU A 14 6.23 -0.76 -9.85
N GLU A 15 5.94 0.45 -9.40
CA GLU A 15 6.84 1.24 -8.56
C GLU A 15 6.86 0.77 -7.10
N ARG A 16 8.05 0.68 -6.52
CA ARG A 16 8.26 0.23 -5.13
C ARG A 16 8.80 1.37 -4.27
N VAL A 17 8.11 1.65 -3.17
CA VAL A 17 8.59 2.56 -2.13
C VAL A 17 9.06 1.75 -0.93
N ASN A 18 10.35 1.88 -0.60
CA ASN A 18 10.91 1.29 0.62
C ASN A 18 11.02 2.37 1.69
N LEU A 19 10.21 2.24 2.75
CA LEU A 19 10.18 3.19 3.86
C LEU A 19 10.91 2.60 5.07
N ARG A 20 11.82 3.38 5.68
CA ARG A 20 12.39 3.04 6.98
C ARG A 20 11.52 3.66 8.07
N LEU A 21 11.07 2.83 9.00
CA LEU A 21 10.24 3.24 10.14
C LEU A 21 11.01 2.98 11.43
N THR A 22 10.80 3.81 12.44
CA THR A 22 11.18 3.46 13.80
C THR A 22 10.29 2.31 14.31
N LYS A 23 10.75 1.60 15.35
CA LYS A 23 9.98 0.50 15.96
C LYS A 23 8.58 0.96 16.42
N ALA A 24 8.51 2.15 17.03
CA ALA A 24 7.26 2.70 17.53
C ALA A 24 6.26 3.01 16.41
N GLU A 25 6.73 3.54 15.27
CA GLU A 25 5.88 3.81 14.10
C GLU A 25 5.36 2.52 13.47
N TYR A 26 6.23 1.52 13.34
CA TYR A 26 5.86 0.21 12.83
C TYR A 26 4.78 -0.47 13.70
N GLU A 27 4.95 -0.45 15.02
CA GLU A 27 3.98 -1.01 15.96
C GLU A 27 2.64 -0.29 15.91
N ARG A 28 2.64 1.04 15.84
CA ARG A 28 1.41 1.84 15.68
C ARG A 28 0.68 1.49 14.38
N LEU A 29 1.42 1.41 13.27
CA LEU A 29 0.85 1.09 11.97
C LEU A 29 0.29 -0.34 11.94
N LYS A 30 0.99 -1.30 12.56
CA LYS A 30 0.54 -2.68 12.70
C LYS A 30 -0.73 -2.77 13.56
N ALA A 31 -0.78 -2.08 14.70
CA ALA A 31 -1.95 -2.07 15.57
C ALA A 31 -3.17 -1.48 14.87
N TYR A 32 -2.98 -0.38 14.11
CA TYR A 32 -4.05 0.20 13.29
C TYR A 32 -4.52 -0.78 12.21
N ALA A 33 -3.60 -1.37 11.45
CA ALA A 33 -3.91 -2.34 10.41
C ALA A 33 -4.73 -3.53 10.96
N SER A 34 -4.32 -4.09 12.10
CA SER A 34 -5.05 -5.17 12.77
C SER A 34 -6.44 -4.74 13.25
N LYS A 35 -6.58 -3.52 13.80
CA LYS A 35 -7.87 -3.01 14.29
C LYS A 35 -8.92 -2.86 13.18
N TYR A 36 -8.49 -2.46 11.99
CA TYR A 36 -9.38 -2.20 10.85
C TYR A 36 -9.39 -3.33 9.80
N ASN A 37 -8.84 -4.51 10.14
CA ASN A 37 -8.74 -5.68 9.25
C ASN A 37 -8.19 -5.35 7.86
N THR A 38 -7.18 -4.48 7.82
CA THR A 38 -6.58 -3.96 6.59
C THR A 38 -5.07 -4.20 6.60
N THR A 39 -4.40 -3.99 5.46
CA THR A 39 -2.94 -4.12 5.39
C THR A 39 -2.28 -2.78 5.66
N MET A 40 -1.07 -2.81 6.22
CA MET A 40 -0.26 -1.60 6.47
C MET A 40 -0.09 -0.76 5.20
N THR A 41 0.10 -1.43 4.05
CA THR A 41 0.17 -0.78 2.73
C THR A 41 -1.12 -0.04 2.37
N LYS A 42 -2.30 -0.63 2.60
CA LYS A 42 -3.58 0.04 2.33
C LYS A 42 -3.79 1.26 3.23
N VAL A 43 -3.33 1.20 4.48
CA VAL A 43 -3.40 2.35 5.41
C VAL A 43 -2.53 3.50 4.90
N ILE A 44 -1.29 3.21 4.50
CA ILE A 44 -0.36 4.21 3.97
C ILE A 44 -0.93 4.83 2.69
N LEU A 45 -1.38 4.01 1.74
CA LEU A 45 -1.92 4.48 0.46
C LEU A 45 -3.15 5.36 0.66
N LYS A 46 -4.11 4.92 1.50
CA LYS A 46 -5.30 5.71 1.79
C LYS A 46 -4.95 7.07 2.38
N ARG A 47 -4.03 7.12 3.35
CA ARG A 47 -3.61 8.39 3.93
C ARG A 47 -2.82 9.26 2.97
N LEU A 48 -2.03 8.67 2.08
CA LEU A 48 -1.36 9.39 1.01
C LEU A 48 -2.38 10.02 0.04
N GLU A 49 -3.39 9.27 -0.38
CA GLU A 49 -4.49 9.75 -1.22
C GLU A 49 -5.29 10.88 -0.54
N ASP A 50 -5.62 10.73 0.75
CA ASP A 50 -6.29 11.78 1.53
C ASP A 50 -5.46 13.09 1.51
N ILE A 51 -4.15 13.02 1.81
CA ILE A 51 -3.25 14.19 1.85
C ILE A 51 -3.08 14.84 0.47
N ILE A 52 -3.01 14.05 -0.59
CA ILE A 52 -2.89 14.55 -1.97
C ILE A 52 -4.20 15.18 -2.44
N SER A 53 -5.36 14.68 -1.98
CA SER A 53 -6.68 15.15 -2.38
C SER A 53 -7.17 16.36 -1.59
N GLU A 54 -6.63 16.62 -0.40
CA GLU A 54 -6.88 17.86 0.38
C GLU A 54 -6.16 19.11 -0.21
N LYS A 55 -5.80 19.07 -1.49
CA LYS A 55 -5.09 20.13 -2.21
C LYS A 55 -5.89 20.69 -3.38
#